data_AF-A0A7K0TTQ8-F1
#
_entry.id   AF-A0A7K0TTQ8-F1
#
_cell.length_a   1.000
_cell.length_b   1.000
_cell.length_c   1.000
_cell.angle_alpha   90.00
_cell.angle_beta   90.00
_cell.angle_gamma   90.00
#
_symmetry.space_group_name_H-M   'P 1'
#
loop_
_entity.id
_entity.type
_entity.pdbx_description
1 polymer ?
#
loop_
_entity_poly.entity_id
_entity_poly.type
_entity_poly.pdbx_seq_one_letter_code
_entity_poly.pdbx_strand_id
1 'polypeptide(L)'
;MESLAYLVVIILMIVILGGPVAILLTKIRTKNIFLTTIRRLLHGLIISLSFAISSSVFLKPQEPLTLHVIGIFGITMSYIALRREYFPHVKIVSQLFARFGIHGKAVNKSGEGLEAFGGETQANKKPLSSMHGPVIKWRRDGRSGGNDGHGPGGQH
;
A
#
# COMPACT_ATOMS: atom_id res chain seq x y z
N MET A 1 -11.44 -40.12 2.65
CA MET A 1 -10.35 -39.13 2.48
C MET A 1 -10.76 -37.89 1.70
N GLU A 2 -11.84 -37.93 0.92
CA GLU A 2 -12.31 -36.81 0.09
C GLU A 2 -12.70 -35.56 0.91
N SER A 3 -13.38 -35.74 2.05
CA SER A 3 -13.78 -34.63 2.93
C SER A 3 -12.59 -33.80 3.45
N LEU A 4 -11.45 -34.45 3.73
CA LEU A 4 -10.23 -33.78 4.15
C LEU A 4 -9.66 -32.91 3.03
N ALA A 5 -9.67 -33.41 1.79
CA ALA A 5 -9.18 -32.66 0.64
C ALA A 5 -10.02 -31.40 0.41
N TYR A 6 -11.35 -31.48 0.51
CA TYR A 6 -12.22 -30.30 0.41
C TYR A 6 -11.91 -29.25 1.49
N LEU A 7 -11.70 -29.69 2.74
CA LEU A 7 -11.34 -28.78 3.83
C LEU A 7 -10.01 -28.05 3.55
N VAL A 8 -9.00 -28.78 3.08
CA VAL A 8 -7.70 -28.19 2.72
C VAL A 8 -7.85 -27.15 1.61
N VAL A 9 -8.64 -27.46 0.57
CA VAL A 9 -8.91 -26.51 -0.53
C VAL A 9 -9.61 -25.26 -0.02
N ILE A 10 -10.60 -25.39 0.87
CA ILE A 10 -11.30 -24.23 1.46
C ILE A 10 -10.33 -23.36 2.26
N ILE A 11 -9.49 -23.98 3.10
CA ILE A 11 -8.47 -23.26 3.88
C ILE A 11 -7.51 -22.51 2.94
N LEU A 12 -7.04 -23.18 1.88
CA LEU A 12 -6.16 -22.58 0.88
C LEU A 12 -6.83 -21.38 0.17
N MET A 13 -8.11 -21.51 -0.18
CA MET A 13 -8.89 -20.40 -0.76
C MET A 13 -9.01 -19.22 0.20
N ILE A 14 -9.21 -19.45 1.50
CA ILE A 14 -9.25 -18.37 2.50
C ILE A 14 -7.90 -17.66 2.57
N VAL A 15 -6.78 -18.39 2.55
CA VAL A 15 -5.44 -17.79 2.59
C VAL A 15 -5.17 -16.93 1.35
N ILE A 16 -5.54 -17.42 0.16
CA ILE A 16 -5.29 -16.73 -1.10
C ILE A 16 -6.23 -15.52 -1.27
N LEU A 17 -7.51 -15.67 -0.93
CA LEU A 17 -8.54 -14.65 -1.21
C LEU A 17 -8.76 -13.68 -0.05
N GLY A 18 -8.48 -14.07 1.19
CA GLY A 18 -8.81 -13.27 2.38
C GLY A 18 -8.22 -11.87 2.37
N GLY A 19 -6.95 -11.75 1.95
CA GLY A 19 -6.28 -10.47 1.77
C GLY A 19 -6.89 -9.60 0.66
N PRO A 20 -6.93 -10.08 -0.61
CA PRO A 20 -7.57 -9.35 -1.71
C PRO A 20 -9.03 -8.94 -1.44
N VAL A 21 -9.82 -9.81 -0.82
CA VAL A 21 -11.23 -9.54 -0.47
C VAL A 21 -11.32 -8.43 0.58
N ALA A 22 -10.47 -8.47 1.62
CA ALA A 22 -10.41 -7.38 2.60
C ALA A 22 -10.02 -6.05 1.93
N ILE A 23 -9.02 -6.07 1.03
CA ILE A 23 -8.64 -4.88 0.25
C ILE A 23 -9.83 -4.37 -0.58
N LEU A 24 -10.62 -5.24 -1.19
CA LEU A 24 -11.80 -4.85 -1.97
C LEU A 24 -12.89 -4.23 -1.08
N LEU A 25 -13.10 -4.78 0.12
CA LEU A 25 -14.09 -4.28 1.08
C LEU A 25 -13.83 -2.83 1.50
N THR A 26 -12.56 -2.41 1.62
CA THR A 26 -12.20 -1.02 1.91
C THR A 26 -12.60 -0.03 0.80
N LYS A 27 -12.87 -0.50 -0.43
CA LYS A 27 -13.28 0.37 -1.55
C LYS A 27 -14.74 0.82 -1.41
N ILE A 28 -15.55 0.09 -0.63
CA ILE A 28 -16.98 0.37 -0.45
C ILE A 28 -17.15 1.55 0.52
N ARG A 29 -17.50 2.72 0.00
CA ARG A 29 -17.80 3.92 0.80
C ARG A 29 -19.29 4.06 1.02
N THR A 30 -19.68 4.25 2.28
CA THR A 30 -21.07 4.46 2.71
C THR A 30 -21.17 5.82 3.40
N LYS A 31 -22.30 6.53 3.23
CA LYS A 31 -22.55 7.80 3.93
C LYS A 31 -23.03 7.59 5.37
N ASN A 32 -23.66 6.44 5.65
CA ASN A 32 -24.21 6.13 6.96
C ASN A 32 -23.10 5.66 7.91
N ILE A 33 -23.01 6.29 9.09
CA ILE A 33 -22.04 5.95 10.13
C ILE A 33 -22.21 4.49 10.59
N PHE A 34 -23.45 4.04 10.78
CA PHE A 34 -23.75 2.66 11.17
C PHE A 34 -23.21 1.63 10.16
N LEU A 35 -23.48 1.82 8.87
CA LEU A 35 -22.96 0.95 7.80
C LEU A 35 -21.43 1.02 7.70
N THR A 36 -20.84 2.19 8.00
CA THR A 36 -19.38 2.35 8.05
C THR A 36 -18.78 1.53 9.19
N THR A 37 -19.40 1.53 10.36
CA THR A 37 -18.98 0.72 11.52
C THR A 37 -19.10 -0.78 11.22
N ILE A 38 -20.22 -1.23 10.65
CA ILE A 38 -20.40 -2.64 10.25
C ILE A 38 -19.35 -3.05 9.23
N ARG A 39 -19.11 -2.25 8.18
CA ARG A 39 -18.07 -2.53 7.18
C ARG A 39 -16.70 -2.69 7.83
N ARG A 40 -16.36 -1.79 8.76
CA ARG A 40 -15.09 -1.84 9.50
C ARG A 40 -14.98 -3.08 10.40
N LEU A 41 -16.07 -3.49 11.03
CA LEU A 41 -16.09 -4.71 11.84
C LEU A 41 -15.88 -5.96 10.99
N LEU A 42 -16.61 -6.07 9.86
CA LEU A 42 -16.46 -7.17 8.91
C LEU A 42 -15.06 -7.22 8.31
N HIS A 43 -14.51 -6.06 7.93
CA HIS A 43 -13.14 -5.95 7.44
C HIS A 43 -12.11 -6.43 8.47
N GLY A 44 -12.25 -5.98 9.72
CA GLY A 44 -11.40 -6.44 10.83
C GLY A 44 -11.48 -7.94 11.05
N LEU A 45 -12.69 -8.53 10.99
CA LEU A 45 -12.92 -9.96 11.17
C LEU A 45 -12.31 -10.79 10.03
N ILE A 46 -12.48 -10.37 8.78
CA ILE A 46 -11.89 -11.06 7.62
C ILE A 46 -10.36 -11.03 7.74
N ILE A 47 -9.77 -9.89 8.11
CA ILE A 47 -8.33 -9.77 8.31
C ILE A 47 -7.84 -10.67 9.42
N SER A 48 -8.49 -10.66 10.60
CA SER A 48 -8.04 -11.44 11.75
C SER A 48 -8.10 -12.94 11.47
N LEU A 49 -9.18 -13.42 10.85
CA LEU A 49 -9.33 -14.81 10.45
C LEU A 49 -8.28 -15.22 9.41
N SER A 50 -8.10 -14.40 8.37
CA SER A 50 -7.12 -14.68 7.30
C SER A 50 -5.69 -14.69 7.84
N PHE A 51 -5.37 -13.75 8.74
CA PHE A 51 -4.05 -13.67 9.36
C PHE A 51 -3.77 -14.87 10.27
N ALA A 52 -4.75 -15.29 11.08
CA ALA A 52 -4.63 -16.44 11.97
C ALA A 52 -4.37 -17.73 11.17
N ILE A 53 -5.14 -17.95 10.10
CA ILE A 53 -4.97 -19.12 9.22
C ILE A 53 -3.64 -19.06 8.46
N SER A 54 -3.27 -17.90 7.90
CA SER A 54 -2.01 -17.76 7.16
C SER A 54 -0.80 -17.99 8.07
N SER A 55 -0.87 -17.52 9.31
CA SER A 55 0.16 -17.75 10.33
C SER A 55 0.26 -19.22 10.72
N SER A 56 -0.88 -19.92 10.86
CA SER A 56 -0.87 -21.34 11.20
C SER A 56 -0.33 -22.21 10.07
N VAL A 57 -0.54 -21.82 8.80
CA VAL A 57 0.07 -22.47 7.63
C VAL A 57 1.58 -22.22 7.58
N PHE A 58 2.02 -20.99 7.87
CA PHE A 58 3.44 -20.61 7.84
C PHE A 58 4.26 -21.26 8.96
N LEU A 59 3.72 -21.37 10.17
CA LEU A 59 4.45 -21.82 11.36
C LEU A 59 4.69 -23.34 11.41
N LYS A 60 4.20 -24.12 10.45
CA LYS A 60 4.41 -25.57 10.40
C LYS A 60 5.69 -25.90 9.61
N PRO A 61 6.80 -26.29 10.26
CA PRO A 61 8.09 -26.46 9.60
C PRO A 61 8.16 -27.69 8.68
N GLN A 62 7.24 -28.65 8.84
CA GLN A 62 7.23 -29.92 8.10
C GLN A 62 6.51 -29.84 6.76
N GLU A 63 5.90 -28.70 6.43
CA GLU A 63 5.13 -28.50 5.20
C GLU A 63 6.04 -28.16 4.01
N PRO A 64 5.63 -28.47 2.77
CA PRO A 64 6.37 -28.09 1.58
C PRO A 64 6.55 -26.57 1.46
N LEU A 65 7.68 -26.14 0.90
CA LEU A 65 8.05 -24.73 0.73
C LEU A 65 6.95 -23.90 0.06
N THR A 66 6.20 -24.49 -0.88
CA THR A 66 5.06 -23.85 -1.54
C THR A 66 4.02 -23.33 -0.54
N LEU A 67 3.69 -24.10 0.50
CA LEU A 67 2.71 -23.68 1.50
C LEU A 67 3.24 -22.53 2.37
N HIS A 68 4.55 -22.48 2.63
CA HIS A 68 5.15 -21.35 3.35
C HIS A 68 5.09 -20.06 2.53
N VAL A 69 5.37 -20.13 1.23
CA VAL A 69 5.25 -18.96 0.33
C VAL A 69 3.81 -18.45 0.30
N ILE A 70 2.83 -19.37 0.24
CA ILE A 70 1.40 -19.02 0.29
C ILE A 70 1.02 -18.42 1.64
N GLY A 71 1.54 -18.96 2.76
CA GLY A 71 1.35 -18.39 4.09
C GLY A 71 1.92 -16.97 4.24
N ILE A 72 3.15 -16.75 3.75
CA ILE A 72 3.79 -15.42 3.72
C ILE A 72 2.98 -14.45 2.87
N PHE A 73 2.48 -14.88 1.71
CA PHE A 73 1.60 -14.08 0.88
C PHE A 73 0.34 -13.65 1.63
N GLY A 74 -0.34 -14.59 2.30
CA GLY A 74 -1.53 -14.32 3.11
C GLY A 74 -1.25 -13.33 4.24
N ILE A 75 -0.18 -13.54 5.00
CA ILE A 75 0.27 -12.62 6.07
C ILE A 75 0.52 -11.21 5.51
N THR A 76 1.23 -11.11 4.39
CA THR A 76 1.60 -9.85 3.76
C THR A 76 0.36 -9.10 3.27
N MET A 77 -0.58 -9.80 2.62
CA MET A 77 -1.81 -9.19 2.14
C MET A 77 -2.74 -8.76 3.29
N SER A 78 -2.85 -9.56 4.35
CA SER A 78 -3.57 -9.17 5.58
C SER A 78 -2.98 -7.91 6.20
N TYR A 79 -1.64 -7.81 6.25
CA TYR A 79 -0.96 -6.59 6.72
C TYR A 79 -1.30 -5.38 5.85
N ILE A 80 -1.24 -5.50 4.53
CA ILE A 80 -1.57 -4.41 3.59
C ILE A 80 -3.02 -3.97 3.76
N ALA A 81 -3.96 -4.92 3.89
CA ALA A 81 -5.38 -4.66 4.08
C ALA A 81 -5.66 -3.91 5.40
N LEU A 82 -4.99 -4.33 6.49
CA LEU A 82 -5.09 -3.69 7.80
C LEU A 82 -4.54 -2.26 7.74
N ARG A 83 -3.33 -2.11 7.19
CA ARG A 83 -2.68 -0.81 7.03
C ARG A 83 -3.56 0.17 6.24
N ARG A 84 -4.19 -0.30 5.16
CA ARG A 84 -5.01 0.54 4.28
C ARG A 84 -6.22 1.14 5.00
N GLU A 85 -6.90 0.38 5.86
CA GLU A 85 -8.12 0.84 6.53
C GLU A 85 -7.85 1.61 7.82
N TYR A 86 -6.91 1.16 8.66
CA TYR A 86 -6.71 1.70 10.01
C TYR A 86 -5.51 2.66 10.12
N PHE A 87 -4.46 2.43 9.33
CA PHE A 87 -3.19 3.15 9.46
C PHE A 87 -2.60 3.61 8.10
N PRO A 88 -3.36 4.36 7.27
CA PRO A 88 -2.93 4.68 5.91
C PRO A 88 -1.62 5.49 5.85
N HIS A 89 -1.32 6.26 6.89
CA HIS A 89 -0.14 7.13 6.98
C HIS A 89 1.12 6.45 7.56
N VAL A 90 0.99 5.27 8.17
CA VAL A 90 2.10 4.61 8.88
C VAL A 90 3.05 3.92 7.90
N LYS A 91 4.30 4.37 7.80
CA LYS A 91 5.28 3.92 6.77
C LYS A 91 6.35 2.94 7.30
N ILE A 92 6.00 2.09 8.27
CA ILE A 92 6.95 1.19 8.95
C ILE A 92 7.71 0.29 7.96
N VAL A 93 7.01 -0.33 7.01
CA VAL A 93 7.64 -1.25 6.06
C VAL A 93 8.65 -0.56 5.15
N SER A 94 8.36 0.66 4.68
CA SER A 94 9.32 1.42 3.87
C SER A 94 10.56 1.82 4.65
N GLN A 95 10.42 2.10 5.95
CA GLN A 95 11.56 2.41 6.82
C GLN A 95 12.44 1.17 7.05
N LEU A 96 11.82 -0.01 7.15
CA LEU A 96 12.56 -1.27 7.30
C LEU A 96 13.32 -1.62 6.01
N PHE A 97 12.68 -1.52 4.84
CA PHE A 97 13.34 -1.75 3.54
C PHE A 97 14.45 -0.72 3.22
N ALA A 98 14.29 0.53 3.63
CA ALA A 98 15.32 1.55 3.47
C ALA A 98 16.62 1.18 4.22
N ARG A 99 16.52 0.51 5.37
CA ARG A 99 17.70 0.02 6.12
C ARG A 99 18.42 -1.12 5.40
N PHE A 100 17.73 -1.88 4.56
CA PHE A 100 18.31 -2.92 3.72
C PHE A 100 18.85 -2.37 2.38
N GLY A 101 18.96 -1.04 2.24
CA GLY A 101 19.48 -0.40 1.02
C GLY A 101 18.49 -0.40 -0.15
N ILE A 102 17.31 -1.00 0.02
CA ILE A 102 16.23 -0.98 -0.98
C ILE A 102 15.51 0.36 -0.83
N HIS A 103 16.06 1.40 -1.47
CA HIS A 103 15.39 2.69 -1.61
C HIS A 103 14.23 2.54 -2.61
N GLY A 104 13.12 2.00 -2.12
CA GLY A 104 11.85 2.09 -2.81
C GLY A 104 11.50 3.57 -2.97
N LYS A 105 11.57 4.07 -4.20
CA LYS A 105 11.12 5.41 -4.57
C LYS A 105 9.72 5.58 -4.00
N ALA A 106 9.57 6.43 -2.98
CA ALA A 106 8.29 6.70 -2.37
C ALA A 106 7.38 7.31 -3.44
N VAL A 107 6.55 6.47 -4.07
CA VAL A 107 5.43 6.95 -4.88
C VAL A 107 4.49 7.62 -3.88
N ASN A 108 4.67 8.92 -3.73
CA ASN A 108 3.65 9.80 -3.17
C ASN A 108 2.47 9.76 -4.13
N LYS A 109 1.61 8.74 -4.00
CA LYS A 109 0.23 8.81 -4.48
C LYS A 109 -0.54 9.67 -3.50
N SER A 110 -0.43 10.99 -3.65
CA SER A 110 -1.63 11.83 -3.54
C SER A 110 -2.65 11.19 -4.46
N GLY A 111 -3.79 10.77 -3.91
CA GLY A 111 -4.65 9.77 -4.50
C GLY A 111 -5.00 10.06 -5.96
N GLU A 112 -4.84 9.06 -6.81
CA GLU A 112 -5.56 8.96 -8.08
C GLU A 112 -5.49 7.52 -8.61
N GLY A 113 -6.59 7.14 -9.27
CA GLY A 113 -7.07 5.79 -9.48
C GLY A 113 -6.13 4.87 -10.24
N LEU A 114 -6.22 3.58 -9.92
CA LEU A 114 -5.87 2.52 -10.87
C LEU A 114 -7.11 2.31 -11.75
N GLU A 115 -7.32 3.24 -12.68
CA GLU A 115 -8.10 2.96 -13.88
C GLU A 115 -7.20 2.16 -14.82
N ALA A 116 -7.57 0.92 -15.06
CA ALA A 116 -7.08 0.13 -16.19
C ALA A 116 -8.07 -1.02 -16.40
N PHE A 117 -9.26 -0.68 -16.91
CA PHE A 117 -10.04 -1.52 -17.84
C PHE A 117 -11.21 -0.67 -18.38
N GLY A 118 -11.13 -0.28 -19.66
CA GLY A 118 -12.27 0.24 -20.42
C GLY A 118 -12.10 1.61 -21.07
N GLY A 119 -11.91 1.59 -22.39
CA GLY A 119 -12.45 2.48 -23.43
C GLY A 119 -12.75 3.97 -23.17
N GLU A 120 -12.05 4.80 -23.95
CA GLU A 120 -12.45 6.07 -24.61
C GLU A 120 -13.51 6.99 -23.96
N THR A 121 -13.14 8.27 -23.76
CA THR A 121 -13.70 9.45 -24.50
C THR A 121 -12.95 10.73 -24.11
N GLN A 122 -12.69 11.58 -25.10
CA GLN A 122 -11.95 12.85 -25.07
C GLN A 122 -12.63 13.96 -24.22
N ALA A 123 -11.84 14.85 -23.59
CA ALA A 123 -11.97 16.32 -23.70
C ALA A 123 -11.01 17.10 -22.78
N ASN A 124 -10.02 17.75 -23.41
CA ASN A 124 -9.54 19.12 -23.16
C ASN A 124 -9.47 19.65 -21.70
N LYS A 125 -8.26 19.71 -21.12
CA LYS A 125 -7.82 20.80 -20.20
C LYS A 125 -6.28 20.91 -20.22
N LYS A 126 -5.80 22.13 -20.48
CA LYS A 126 -4.38 22.56 -20.61
C LYS A 126 -3.51 22.27 -19.37
N PRO A 127 -2.16 22.14 -19.50
CA PRO A 127 -1.29 21.79 -18.38
C PRO A 127 -1.02 23.01 -17.50
N LEU A 128 -1.33 22.91 -16.20
CA LEU A 128 -0.90 23.90 -15.21
C LEU A 128 0.44 23.43 -14.62
N SER A 129 1.48 24.24 -14.87
CA SER A 129 2.85 24.11 -14.39
C SER A 129 2.91 23.85 -12.88
N SER A 130 3.53 22.73 -12.50
CA SER A 130 3.83 22.34 -11.13
C SER A 130 5.03 23.11 -10.59
N MET A 131 4.77 24.13 -9.78
CA MET A 131 5.78 24.73 -8.90
C MET A 131 5.26 24.62 -7.46
N HIS A 132 6.11 24.11 -6.56
CA HIS A 132 5.92 23.82 -5.12
C HIS A 132 5.79 22.33 -4.76
N GLY A 133 6.91 21.62 -4.88
CA GLY A 133 7.21 20.44 -4.06
C GLY A 133 7.99 20.84 -2.78
N PRO A 134 8.03 19.99 -1.74
CA PRO A 134 8.67 20.31 -0.47
C PRO A 134 10.18 20.42 -0.62
N VAL A 135 10.73 21.60 -0.27
CA VAL A 135 12.18 21.86 -0.22
C VAL A 135 12.77 21.09 0.95
N ILE A 136 13.36 19.92 0.66
CA ILE A 136 14.20 19.19 1.61
C ILE A 136 15.52 19.95 1.73
N LYS A 137 15.58 20.91 2.65
CA LYS A 137 16.81 21.64 2.99
C LYS A 137 17.68 20.75 3.88
N TRP A 138 18.54 19.95 3.25
CA TRP A 138 19.71 19.40 3.93
C TRP A 138 20.68 20.56 4.24
N ARG A 139 20.70 21.07 5.48
CA ARG A 139 21.84 21.86 5.94
C ARG A 139 22.94 20.88 6.34
N ARG A 140 23.92 20.72 5.44
CA ARG A 140 25.23 20.14 5.74
C ARG A 140 26.27 21.19 5.41
N ASP A 141 27.23 21.35 6.30
CA ASP A 141 28.17 22.45 6.44
C ASP A 141 29.02 22.76 5.19
N GLY A 142 29.46 24.03 5.08
CA GLY A 142 30.80 24.35 4.57
C GLY A 142 30.95 24.96 3.16
N ARG A 143 31.11 26.29 3.13
CA ARG A 143 31.97 27.11 2.23
C ARG A 143 31.72 27.22 0.70
N SER A 144 31.85 28.49 0.28
CA SER A 144 32.25 29.06 -1.03
C SER A 144 31.24 28.96 -2.19
N GLY A 145 30.97 30.01 -2.97
CA GLY A 145 31.47 31.37 -3.00
C GLY A 145 30.49 32.22 -3.83
N GLY A 146 30.02 33.32 -3.28
CA GLY A 146 29.21 34.30 -4.03
C GLY A 146 30.15 35.12 -4.90
N ASN A 147 30.12 34.88 -6.22
CA ASN A 147 30.78 35.71 -7.21
C ASN A 147 30.04 35.62 -8.55
N ASP A 148 28.95 36.37 -8.65
CA ASP A 148 28.21 36.64 -9.88
C ASP A 148 27.19 37.75 -9.55
N GLY A 149 27.59 39.01 -9.53
CA GLY A 149 27.94 39.72 -10.76
C GLY A 149 26.89 40.81 -10.99
N HIS A 150 26.90 41.85 -10.16
CA HIS A 150 26.23 43.10 -10.50
C HIS A 150 27.08 43.84 -11.53
N GLY A 151 26.72 43.63 -12.80
CA GLY A 151 27.11 44.49 -13.93
C GLY A 151 25.94 45.41 -14.32
N PRO A 152 26.19 46.67 -14.70
CA PRO A 152 25.15 47.69 -14.83
C PRO A 152 24.63 47.83 -16.27
N GLY A 153 23.33 48.10 -16.38
CA GLY A 153 22.65 48.58 -17.59
C GLY A 153 21.14 48.40 -17.40
N GLY A 154 20.26 49.40 -17.51
CA GLY A 154 20.33 50.75 -18.05
C GLY A 154 18.96 51.01 -18.71
N GLN A 155 18.43 52.24 -18.57
CA GLN A 155 17.27 52.82 -19.30
C GLN A 155 15.90 52.32 -18.79
N HIS A 156 14.97 53.15 -18.31
CA HIS A 156 14.48 54.46 -18.76
C HIS A 156 14.04 55.33 -17.58
#